data_AF-A0A924W528-F1
#
_entry.id   AF-A0A924W528-F1
#
_cell.length_a   1.000
_cell.length_b   1.000
_cell.length_c   1.000
_cell.angle_alpha   90.00
_cell.angle_beta   90.00
_cell.angle_gamma   90.00
#
_symmetry.space_group_name_H-M   'P 1'
#
loop_
_entity.id
_entity.type
_entity.pdbx_description
1 polymer ?
#
loop_
_entity_poly.entity_id
_entity_poly.type
_entity_poly.pdbx_seq_one_letter_code
_entity_poly.pdbx_strand_id
1 'polypeptide(L)'
;SDGRAKLNPGGASTCFVSGFTTNPVDAAFLNDHMIRAMDFNDIYWKADPCHPSDIIAGPLALVEMLGLSGEDLILATIIAYEVEMRLCEAGLPGVREYGWHHATLTAFAAPIAAGRVLKLTPDQMVQAIGISASRTFTPGAVTAGKLTNMKNTVDPWATRMGVESALLAKRGFSGPEHIFDGKEGLYAVFSHVHPPASKGETAKFDTTKITGNLPKSRDMHYKIIDCGMKSFPIEALSHAPLTAMMKVVQENNIGADDVAEIKVEVIARAADILGDPHKYRPNSKETADHSLPYCLAAGLVDGMVTPLQFKEERVLDQALIPIMDKVKVVPNEEFEALFPKFQPSRVTITTTDGKQFSKRVDVPKGDPRDPMTETEIGVKFNALGAAVIGQSQCDRLREAIMGMEKLKSVDGLMQLTVAGSKGASKSAARMVSKKPAAGSKSAGKAKSGGKKTSKEAARGPAKKSKPAAKKASAGKKKAGKRK
;
A
#
# COMPACT_ATOMS: atom_id res chain seq x y z
N SER A 1 39.80 -14.86 -0.92
CA SER A 1 38.59 -15.61 -1.29
C SER A 1 37.61 -15.58 -0.12
N ASP A 2 36.77 -14.54 -0.05
CA ASP A 2 35.57 -14.52 0.80
C ASP A 2 34.41 -14.09 -0.10
N GLY A 3 33.47 -15.02 -0.32
CA GLY A 3 32.43 -14.97 -1.35
C GLY A 3 31.23 -14.11 -0.97
N ARG A 4 31.44 -12.81 -0.75
CA ARG A 4 30.33 -11.84 -0.71
C ARG A 4 30.04 -11.39 -2.13
N ALA A 5 28.92 -11.83 -2.69
CA ALA A 5 28.34 -11.22 -3.87
C ALA A 5 28.06 -9.74 -3.55
N LYS A 6 28.93 -8.85 -4.04
CA LYS A 6 28.70 -7.41 -4.06
C LYS A 6 27.56 -7.12 -5.04
N LEU A 7 26.33 -6.99 -4.56
CA LEU A 7 25.33 -6.13 -5.19
C LEU A 7 25.68 -4.73 -4.66
N ASN A 8 26.17 -3.71 -5.37
CA ASN A 8 26.29 -3.42 -6.78
C ASN A 8 27.67 -2.76 -7.04
N PRO A 9 28.50 -3.24 -8.00
CA PRO A 9 29.82 -2.67 -8.26
C PRO A 9 29.85 -1.26 -8.90
N GLY A 10 28.73 -0.52 -8.99
CA GLY A 10 28.66 0.73 -9.76
C GLY A 10 27.60 1.76 -9.34
N GLY A 11 27.06 1.70 -8.10
CA GLY A 11 26.03 2.65 -7.68
C GLY A 11 24.68 2.46 -8.38
N ALA A 12 24.32 1.21 -8.69
CA ALA A 12 23.01 0.84 -9.20
C ALA A 12 22.07 0.43 -8.04
N SER A 13 20.77 0.47 -8.31
CA SER A 13 19.70 0.07 -7.40
C SER A 13 18.85 -1.05 -8.03
N THR A 14 18.28 -1.91 -7.21
CA THR A 14 17.56 -3.11 -7.61
C THR A 14 16.08 -2.83 -7.82
N CYS A 15 15.54 -3.30 -8.95
CA CYS A 15 14.11 -3.33 -9.21
C CYS A 15 13.49 -4.59 -8.59
N PHE A 16 12.40 -4.44 -7.84
CA PHE A 16 11.71 -5.54 -7.17
C PHE A 16 11.35 -6.65 -8.16
N VAL A 17 11.24 -7.87 -7.63
CA VAL A 17 10.85 -9.09 -8.35
C VAL A 17 11.88 -9.54 -9.38
N SER A 18 12.15 -8.73 -10.41
CA SER A 18 13.07 -9.06 -11.49
C SER A 18 14.53 -9.16 -11.05
N GLY A 19 14.94 -8.37 -10.05
CA GLY A 19 16.35 -8.21 -9.69
C GLY A 19 17.16 -7.43 -10.74
N PHE A 20 16.50 -6.83 -11.74
CA PHE A 20 17.15 -5.92 -12.69
C PHE A 20 17.77 -4.75 -11.93
N THR A 21 19.00 -4.38 -12.27
CA THR A 21 19.70 -3.26 -11.63
C THR A 21 19.91 -2.12 -12.63
N THR A 22 19.65 -0.89 -12.20
CA THR A 22 19.81 0.32 -13.02
C THR A 22 20.16 1.52 -12.14
N ASN A 23 20.30 2.70 -12.72
CA ASN A 23 20.49 3.94 -11.96
C ASN A 23 19.33 4.19 -10.96
N PRO A 24 19.54 4.93 -9.86
CA PRO A 24 18.53 5.10 -8.82
C PRO A 24 17.25 5.81 -9.29
N VAL A 25 17.31 6.64 -10.33
CA VAL A 25 16.15 7.37 -10.87
C VAL A 25 15.18 6.39 -11.53
N ASP A 26 15.68 5.53 -12.41
CA ASP A 26 14.85 4.52 -13.08
C ASP A 26 14.40 3.42 -12.11
N ALA A 27 15.26 3.00 -11.18
CA ALA A 27 14.90 2.00 -10.18
C ALA A 27 13.79 2.51 -9.25
N ALA A 28 13.87 3.78 -8.81
CA ALA A 28 12.81 4.42 -8.04
C ALA A 28 11.49 4.40 -8.80
N PHE A 29 11.48 4.84 -10.08
CA PHE A 29 10.27 4.84 -10.90
C PHE A 29 9.63 3.45 -11.04
N LEU A 30 10.44 2.43 -11.36
CA LEU A 30 9.94 1.07 -11.57
C LEU A 30 9.39 0.46 -10.28
N ASN A 31 10.08 0.67 -9.16
CA ASN A 31 9.65 0.19 -7.86
C ASN A 31 8.40 0.92 -7.36
N ASP A 32 8.34 2.23 -7.55
CA ASP A 32 7.18 3.05 -7.16
C ASP A 32 5.94 2.67 -7.96
N HIS A 33 6.09 2.44 -9.27
CA HIS A 33 4.98 1.96 -10.10
C HIS A 33 4.42 0.64 -9.55
N MET A 34 5.26 -0.28 -9.06
CA MET A 34 4.78 -1.51 -8.41
C MET A 34 4.07 -1.26 -7.07
N ILE A 35 4.47 -0.23 -6.31
CA ILE A 35 3.78 0.20 -5.08
C ILE A 35 2.38 0.74 -5.42
N ARG A 36 2.31 1.62 -6.43
CA ARG A 36 1.11 2.36 -6.80
C ARG A 36 0.09 1.57 -7.62
N ALA A 37 0.53 0.62 -8.46
CA ALA A 37 -0.24 0.06 -9.57
C ALA A 37 -1.59 -0.57 -9.20
N MET A 38 -1.68 -1.17 -8.01
CA MET A 38 -2.93 -1.80 -7.54
C MET A 38 -3.85 -0.85 -6.77
N ASP A 39 -3.41 0.40 -6.55
CA ASP A 39 -4.10 1.37 -5.70
C ASP A 39 -4.46 0.80 -4.32
N PHE A 40 -3.53 0.01 -3.77
CA PHE A 40 -3.70 -0.76 -2.55
C PHE A 40 -2.66 -0.41 -1.48
N ASN A 41 -1.88 0.64 -1.74
CA ASN A 41 -1.00 1.29 -0.80
C ASN A 41 -1.77 2.19 0.17
N ASP A 42 -1.06 2.95 1.00
CA ASP A 42 -1.66 3.79 2.03
C ASP A 42 -2.50 4.93 1.46
N ILE A 43 -3.19 5.68 2.30
CA ILE A 43 -3.95 6.86 1.89
C ILE A 43 -4.03 7.85 3.04
N TYR A 44 -3.82 9.11 2.71
CA TYR A 44 -4.16 10.23 3.57
C TYR A 44 -5.11 11.16 2.83
N TRP A 45 -6.12 11.71 3.52
CA TRP A 45 -7.11 12.59 2.91
C TRP A 45 -7.53 13.69 3.88
N LYS A 46 -7.22 14.95 3.54
CA LYS A 46 -7.74 16.17 4.19
C LYS A 46 -8.28 17.15 3.16
N ALA A 47 -7.63 18.29 2.94
CA ALA A 47 -8.03 19.23 1.90
C ALA A 47 -7.66 18.68 0.51
N ASP A 48 -6.50 18.05 0.41
CA ASP A 48 -6.15 17.12 -0.67
C ASP A 48 -5.94 15.69 -0.14
N PRO A 49 -6.11 14.67 -1.00
CA PRO A 49 -5.60 13.33 -0.78
C PRO A 49 -4.13 13.19 -1.18
N CYS A 50 -3.44 12.21 -0.62
CA CYS A 50 -2.16 11.71 -1.13
C CYS A 50 -1.94 10.24 -0.75
N HIS A 51 -0.89 9.68 -1.34
CA HIS A 51 -0.40 8.32 -1.13
C HIS A 51 1.09 8.39 -0.77
N PRO A 52 1.46 8.82 0.45
CA PRO A 52 2.85 9.13 0.79
C PRO A 52 3.81 7.94 0.74
N SER A 53 3.27 6.70 0.72
CA SER A 53 4.05 5.52 0.42
C SER A 53 4.67 5.50 -0.97
N ASP A 54 4.13 6.24 -1.95
CA ASP A 54 4.69 6.31 -3.31
C ASP A 54 6.12 6.89 -3.26
N ILE A 55 6.35 7.89 -2.41
CA ILE A 55 7.67 8.52 -2.29
C ILE A 55 8.75 7.53 -1.82
N ILE A 56 8.42 6.44 -1.10
CA ILE A 56 9.38 5.53 -0.45
C ILE A 56 10.40 4.93 -1.43
N ALA A 57 9.99 4.64 -2.67
CA ALA A 57 10.89 4.04 -3.67
C ALA A 57 12.07 4.95 -4.03
N GLY A 58 11.87 6.28 -3.96
CA GLY A 58 12.90 7.28 -4.22
C GLY A 58 14.10 7.22 -3.28
N PRO A 59 13.93 7.48 -1.97
CA PRO A 59 15.00 7.33 -1.00
C PRO A 59 15.48 5.88 -0.88
N LEU A 60 14.62 4.86 -1.05
CA LEU A 60 15.06 3.45 -1.05
C LEU A 60 16.14 3.19 -2.10
N ALA A 61 15.92 3.62 -3.34
CA ALA A 61 16.89 3.44 -4.42
C ALA A 61 18.22 4.13 -4.10
N LEU A 62 18.19 5.34 -3.53
CA LEU A 62 19.39 6.07 -3.12
C LEU A 62 20.10 5.45 -1.91
N VAL A 63 19.34 4.96 -0.91
CA VAL A 63 19.88 4.27 0.27
C VAL A 63 20.60 3.00 -0.16
N GLU A 64 20.01 2.21 -1.06
CA GLU A 64 20.65 1.02 -1.62
C GLU A 64 21.92 1.40 -2.42
N MET A 65 21.81 2.37 -3.35
CA MET A 65 22.95 2.83 -4.15
C MET A 65 24.16 3.22 -3.28
N LEU A 66 23.89 3.86 -2.14
CA LEU A 66 24.91 4.37 -1.22
C LEU A 66 25.30 3.36 -0.12
N GLY A 67 24.68 2.17 -0.08
CA GLY A 67 24.91 1.16 0.95
C GLY A 67 24.54 1.61 2.36
N LEU A 68 23.47 2.42 2.48
CA LEU A 68 23.01 3.03 3.73
C LEU A 68 22.07 2.12 4.53
N SER A 69 21.90 2.48 5.80
CA SER A 69 21.20 1.66 6.79
C SER A 69 19.68 1.70 6.66
N GLY A 70 19.00 0.77 7.33
CA GLY A 70 17.55 0.84 7.45
C GLY A 70 17.07 2.06 8.26
N GLU A 71 17.87 2.57 9.19
CA GLU A 71 17.55 3.82 9.91
C GLU A 71 17.54 5.03 8.96
N ASP A 72 18.44 5.07 7.98
CA ASP A 72 18.47 6.12 6.95
C ASP A 72 17.19 6.08 6.08
N LEU A 73 16.73 4.87 5.74
CA LEU A 73 15.47 4.69 5.00
C LEU A 73 14.26 5.11 5.83
N ILE A 74 14.15 4.64 7.08
CA ILE A 74 13.05 5.01 7.99
C ILE A 74 12.96 6.55 8.12
N LEU A 75 14.09 7.22 8.32
CA LEU A 75 14.10 8.67 8.47
C LEU A 75 13.67 9.39 7.19
N ALA A 76 14.14 8.93 6.02
CA ALA A 76 13.73 9.52 4.75
C ALA A 76 12.22 9.29 4.48
N THR A 77 11.69 8.12 4.83
CA THR A 77 10.25 7.82 4.77
C THR A 77 9.45 8.73 5.71
N ILE A 78 9.86 8.91 6.96
CA ILE A 78 9.15 9.81 7.90
C ILE A 78 9.10 11.23 7.33
N ILE A 79 10.20 11.72 6.76
CA ILE A 79 10.27 13.05 6.14
C ILE A 79 9.33 13.17 4.93
N ALA A 80 9.27 12.14 4.07
CA ALA A 80 8.36 12.11 2.93
C ALA A 80 6.90 12.30 3.38
N TYR A 81 6.47 11.50 4.35
CA TYR A 81 5.11 11.57 4.90
C TYR A 81 4.85 12.91 5.58
N GLU A 82 5.78 13.38 6.40
CA GLU A 82 5.63 14.64 7.12
C GLU A 82 5.39 15.82 6.16
N VAL A 83 6.17 15.91 5.09
CA VAL A 83 6.07 17.02 4.14
C VAL A 83 4.83 16.90 3.26
N GLU A 84 4.59 15.75 2.63
CA GLU A 84 3.48 15.60 1.68
C GLU A 84 2.12 15.76 2.37
N MET A 85 1.95 15.15 3.54
CA MET A 85 0.68 15.24 4.27
C MET A 85 0.39 16.67 4.75
N ARG A 86 1.44 17.45 5.09
CA ARG A 86 1.28 18.88 5.40
C ARG A 86 0.94 19.71 4.17
N LEU A 87 1.49 19.39 3.00
CA LEU A 87 1.08 20.04 1.74
C LEU A 87 -0.40 19.80 1.45
N CYS A 88 -0.92 18.60 1.74
CA CYS A 88 -2.34 18.27 1.62
C CYS A 88 -3.26 19.03 2.58
N GLU A 89 -2.72 19.69 3.61
CA GLU A 89 -3.47 20.56 4.53
C GLU A 89 -3.31 22.05 4.22
N ALA A 90 -2.30 22.41 3.40
CA ALA A 90 -1.92 23.81 3.21
C ALA A 90 -2.88 24.57 2.29
N GLY A 91 -3.36 23.93 1.21
CA GLY A 91 -4.30 24.52 0.27
C GLY A 91 -5.75 24.40 0.75
N LEU A 92 -6.47 25.52 0.78
CA LEU A 92 -7.88 25.58 1.18
C LEU A 92 -8.69 26.41 0.17
N PRO A 93 -9.57 25.79 -0.62
CA PRO A 93 -9.61 24.35 -0.96
C PRO A 93 -8.29 23.78 -1.52
N GLY A 94 -8.17 22.45 -1.52
CA GLY A 94 -7.01 21.75 -2.06
C GLY A 94 -6.85 21.88 -3.58
N VAL A 95 -5.67 21.56 -4.11
CA VAL A 95 -5.33 21.71 -5.54
C VAL A 95 -6.26 20.90 -6.46
N ARG A 96 -6.79 19.77 -5.97
CA ARG A 96 -7.75 18.95 -6.74
C ARG A 96 -9.04 19.67 -7.08
N GLU A 97 -9.50 20.60 -6.25
CA GLU A 97 -10.73 21.37 -6.51
C GLU A 97 -10.58 22.33 -7.70
N TYR A 98 -9.34 22.59 -8.11
CA TYR A 98 -8.98 23.39 -9.27
C TYR A 98 -8.60 22.52 -10.49
N GLY A 99 -8.92 21.23 -10.45
CA GLY A 99 -8.73 20.32 -11.58
C GLY A 99 -7.31 19.78 -11.73
N TRP A 100 -6.49 19.85 -10.68
CA TRP A 100 -5.16 19.23 -10.64
C TRP A 100 -5.20 17.87 -9.93
N HIS A 101 -4.17 17.06 -10.07
CA HIS A 101 -3.99 15.82 -9.34
C HIS A 101 -2.99 16.02 -8.19
N HIS A 102 -3.17 15.29 -7.08
CA HIS A 102 -2.33 15.43 -5.89
C HIS A 102 -0.86 15.07 -6.10
N ALA A 103 -0.55 14.24 -7.11
CA ALA A 103 0.83 13.98 -7.56
C ALA A 103 1.65 15.25 -7.83
N THR A 104 0.96 16.38 -8.10
CA THR A 104 1.58 17.69 -8.15
C THR A 104 2.27 18.04 -6.83
N LEU A 105 1.63 17.81 -5.67
CA LEU A 105 2.21 18.04 -4.35
C LEU A 105 3.35 17.06 -4.06
N THR A 106 3.24 15.81 -4.50
CA THR A 106 4.31 14.80 -4.42
C THR A 106 5.60 15.29 -5.06
N ALA A 107 5.51 16.04 -6.17
CA ALA A 107 6.68 16.61 -6.84
C ALA A 107 7.43 17.67 -6.01
N PHE A 108 6.75 18.32 -5.07
CA PHE A 108 7.39 19.23 -4.10
C PHE A 108 7.99 18.46 -2.92
N ALA A 109 7.35 17.37 -2.49
CA ALA A 109 7.76 16.59 -1.32
C ALA A 109 8.91 15.59 -1.60
N ALA A 110 8.82 14.85 -2.70
CA ALA A 110 9.78 13.80 -3.08
C ALA A 110 11.27 14.23 -3.08
N PRO A 111 11.66 15.40 -3.64
CA PRO A 111 13.07 15.83 -3.60
C PRO A 111 13.60 16.05 -2.19
N ILE A 112 12.74 16.29 -1.18
CA ILE A 112 13.17 16.50 0.21
C ILE A 112 13.60 15.18 0.86
N ALA A 113 12.84 14.10 0.63
CA ALA A 113 13.21 12.76 1.09
C ALA A 113 14.50 12.27 0.42
N ALA A 114 14.60 12.42 -0.91
CA ALA A 114 15.81 12.10 -1.66
C ALA A 114 17.01 12.97 -1.22
N GLY A 115 16.79 14.27 -1.02
CA GLY A 115 17.80 15.22 -0.59
C GLY A 115 18.33 14.92 0.82
N ARG A 116 17.48 14.41 1.72
CA ARG A 116 17.91 13.92 3.03
C ARG A 116 18.90 12.77 2.92
N VAL A 117 18.66 11.81 2.04
CA VAL A 117 19.57 10.67 1.81
C VAL A 117 20.90 11.16 1.24
N LEU A 118 20.85 12.10 0.29
CA LEU A 118 22.04 12.69 -0.36
C LEU A 118 22.78 13.73 0.49
N LYS A 119 22.27 14.03 1.69
CA LYS A 119 22.79 15.06 2.60
C LYS A 119 22.95 16.41 1.87
N LEU A 120 21.87 16.87 1.23
CA LEU A 120 21.83 18.21 0.63
C LEU A 120 21.93 19.28 1.72
N THR A 121 22.61 20.37 1.41
CA THR A 121 22.53 21.60 2.21
C THR A 121 21.12 22.22 2.07
N PRO A 122 20.72 23.15 2.95
CA PRO A 122 19.47 23.88 2.79
C PRO A 122 19.34 24.53 1.40
N ASP A 123 20.39 25.19 0.91
CA ASP A 123 20.38 25.80 -0.43
C ASP A 123 20.18 24.75 -1.52
N GLN A 124 20.92 23.64 -1.48
CA GLN A 124 20.72 22.55 -2.43
C GLN A 124 19.31 21.94 -2.35
N MET A 125 18.70 21.91 -1.16
CA MET A 125 17.33 21.45 -0.99
C MET A 125 16.35 22.38 -1.69
N VAL A 126 16.51 23.70 -1.54
CA VAL A 126 15.71 24.72 -2.24
C VAL A 126 15.84 24.53 -3.76
N GLN A 127 17.08 24.37 -4.26
CA GLN A 127 17.31 24.10 -5.68
C GLN A 127 16.63 22.80 -6.13
N ALA A 128 16.71 21.72 -5.35
CA ALA A 128 16.10 20.42 -5.69
C ALA A 128 14.58 20.50 -5.77
N ILE A 129 13.93 21.18 -4.82
CA ILE A 129 12.48 21.41 -4.85
C ILE A 129 12.10 22.23 -6.08
N GLY A 130 12.83 23.32 -6.35
CA GLY A 130 12.65 24.16 -7.53
C GLY A 130 12.72 23.37 -8.85
N ILE A 131 13.75 22.54 -9.03
CA ILE A 131 13.92 21.72 -10.24
C ILE A 131 12.76 20.73 -10.41
N SER A 132 12.38 20.03 -9.33
CA SER A 132 11.37 18.97 -9.37
C SER A 132 9.98 19.51 -9.69
N ALA A 133 9.56 20.53 -8.94
CA ALA A 133 8.23 21.11 -9.06
C ALA A 133 8.04 21.89 -10.37
N SER A 134 9.11 22.44 -10.97
CA SER A 134 9.01 23.20 -12.25
C SER A 134 8.54 22.38 -13.45
N ARG A 135 8.54 21.04 -13.36
CA ARG A 135 8.27 20.14 -14.50
C ARG A 135 7.13 19.16 -14.27
N THR A 136 6.58 19.13 -13.06
CA THR A 136 5.62 18.09 -12.65
C THR A 136 4.34 18.73 -12.14
N PHE A 137 3.47 19.08 -13.08
CA PHE A 137 2.12 19.55 -12.81
C PHE A 137 1.16 18.58 -13.45
N THR A 138 0.42 17.83 -12.63
CA THR A 138 -0.40 16.73 -13.12
C THR A 138 -1.85 17.20 -13.23
N PRO A 139 -2.44 17.28 -14.43
CA PRO A 139 -3.86 17.59 -14.57
C PRO A 139 -4.74 16.49 -13.96
N GLY A 140 -5.86 16.86 -13.35
CA GLY A 140 -6.83 15.94 -12.75
C GLY A 140 -7.51 15.00 -13.76
N ALA A 141 -7.36 15.29 -15.06
CA ALA A 141 -7.83 14.46 -16.17
C ALA A 141 -7.34 13.00 -16.07
N VAL A 142 -6.18 12.75 -15.44
CA VAL A 142 -5.66 11.40 -15.17
C VAL A 142 -6.58 10.53 -14.32
N THR A 143 -7.52 11.14 -13.59
CA THR A 143 -8.56 10.49 -12.78
C THR A 143 -9.98 10.81 -13.21
N ALA A 144 -10.18 11.48 -14.35
CA ALA A 144 -11.51 11.90 -14.82
C ALA A 144 -12.03 10.98 -15.94
N GLY A 145 -13.33 10.75 -15.97
CA GLY A 145 -13.98 9.94 -17.01
C GLY A 145 -13.54 8.47 -16.98
N LYS A 146 -13.26 7.90 -18.16
CA LYS A 146 -12.77 6.51 -18.27
C LYS A 146 -11.33 6.44 -17.77
N LEU A 147 -11.12 5.78 -16.63
CA LEU A 147 -9.79 5.56 -16.06
C LEU A 147 -8.89 4.77 -17.03
N THR A 148 -7.62 5.17 -17.07
CA THR A 148 -6.55 4.50 -17.84
C THR A 148 -5.40 4.12 -16.91
N ASN A 149 -4.48 3.28 -17.38
CA ASN A 149 -3.28 2.90 -16.63
C ASN A 149 -2.38 4.11 -16.29
N MET A 150 -2.57 5.27 -16.93
CA MET A 150 -1.81 6.49 -16.64
C MET A 150 -1.92 6.90 -15.16
N LYS A 151 -3.10 6.70 -14.54
CA LYS A 151 -3.33 6.93 -13.10
C LYS A 151 -2.24 6.28 -12.23
N ASN A 152 -1.79 5.09 -12.60
CA ASN A 152 -0.88 4.29 -11.79
C ASN A 152 0.56 4.80 -11.81
N THR A 153 0.86 5.83 -12.60
CA THR A 153 2.22 6.33 -12.83
C THR A 153 2.42 7.78 -12.42
N VAL A 154 1.35 8.51 -12.03
CA VAL A 154 1.45 9.95 -11.75
C VAL A 154 2.36 10.26 -10.57
N ASP A 155 2.16 9.58 -9.43
CA ASP A 155 3.03 9.70 -8.25
C ASP A 155 4.43 9.07 -8.51
N PRO A 156 4.54 7.88 -9.15
CA PRO A 156 5.84 7.34 -9.59
C PRO A 156 6.69 8.29 -10.44
N TRP A 157 6.08 9.02 -11.37
CA TRP A 157 6.78 10.04 -12.15
C TRP A 157 7.23 11.22 -11.27
N ALA A 158 6.39 11.67 -10.33
CA ALA A 158 6.77 12.71 -9.38
C ALA A 158 7.95 12.29 -8.48
N THR A 159 7.92 11.06 -7.94
CA THR A 159 9.01 10.49 -7.14
C THR A 159 10.31 10.38 -7.96
N ARG A 160 10.23 9.88 -9.20
CA ARG A 160 11.35 9.82 -10.14
C ARG A 160 11.99 11.19 -10.33
N MET A 161 11.17 12.22 -10.59
CA MET A 161 11.64 13.60 -10.76
C MET A 161 12.25 14.16 -9.48
N GLY A 162 11.72 13.82 -8.30
CA GLY A 162 12.32 14.20 -7.02
C GLY A 162 13.73 13.64 -6.83
N VAL A 163 13.95 12.36 -7.16
CA VAL A 163 15.29 11.72 -7.09
C VAL A 163 16.27 12.39 -8.06
N GLU A 164 15.86 12.56 -9.31
CA GLU A 164 16.70 13.20 -10.33
C GLU A 164 17.06 14.65 -9.96
N SER A 165 16.09 15.41 -9.47
CA SER A 165 16.28 16.80 -9.04
C SER A 165 17.24 16.94 -7.87
N ALA A 166 17.15 16.04 -6.88
CA ALA A 166 18.08 16.02 -5.76
C ALA A 166 19.52 15.68 -6.20
N LEU A 167 19.68 14.77 -7.17
CA LEU A 167 20.98 14.45 -7.78
C LEU A 167 21.55 15.64 -8.58
N LEU A 168 20.71 16.36 -9.34
CA LEU A 168 21.09 17.56 -10.07
C LEU A 168 21.54 18.68 -9.13
N ALA A 169 20.74 18.99 -8.11
CA ALA A 169 21.07 20.00 -7.11
C ALA A 169 22.35 19.66 -6.33
N LYS A 170 22.58 18.37 -6.02
CA LYS A 170 23.85 17.92 -5.41
C LYS A 170 25.07 18.31 -6.24
N ARG A 171 24.92 18.33 -7.57
CA ARG A 171 25.96 18.68 -8.55
C ARG A 171 26.00 20.17 -8.91
N GLY A 172 25.20 21.01 -8.23
CA GLY A 172 25.21 22.45 -8.41
C GLY A 172 24.29 22.98 -9.53
N PHE A 173 23.39 22.14 -10.07
CA PHE A 173 22.33 22.66 -10.94
C PHE A 173 21.32 23.46 -10.11
N SER A 174 20.95 24.65 -10.57
CA SER A 174 20.02 25.53 -9.87
C SER A 174 18.57 25.35 -10.36
N GLY A 175 17.61 25.50 -9.45
CA GLY A 175 16.17 25.60 -9.72
C GLY A 175 15.59 26.93 -9.22
N PRO A 176 14.32 27.22 -9.52
CA PRO A 176 13.65 28.41 -8.98
C PRO A 176 13.51 28.34 -7.45
N GLU A 177 14.09 29.30 -6.74
CA GLU A 177 14.15 29.29 -5.27
C GLU A 177 12.76 29.50 -4.63
N HIS A 178 11.92 30.29 -5.27
CA HIS A 178 10.59 30.67 -4.80
C HIS A 178 9.47 29.92 -5.53
N ILE A 179 9.63 28.62 -5.74
CA ILE A 179 8.63 27.80 -6.47
C ILE A 179 7.29 27.66 -5.71
N PHE A 180 7.28 27.87 -4.39
CA PHE A 180 6.06 27.94 -3.60
C PHE A 180 5.43 29.35 -3.59
N ASP A 181 6.20 30.33 -3.13
CA ASP A 181 5.74 31.63 -2.66
C ASP A 181 6.16 32.82 -3.54
N GLY A 182 6.90 32.55 -4.62
CA GLY A 182 7.38 33.55 -5.55
C GLY A 182 6.32 34.02 -6.52
N LYS A 183 6.69 35.04 -7.30
CA LYS A 183 5.95 35.42 -8.50
C LYS A 183 5.86 34.20 -9.43
N GLU A 184 4.64 33.83 -9.81
CA GLU A 184 4.34 32.64 -10.63
C GLU A 184 4.67 31.28 -9.95
N GLY A 185 4.96 31.28 -8.65
CA GLY A 185 5.02 30.07 -7.82
C GLY A 185 3.63 29.46 -7.56
N LEU A 186 3.59 28.31 -6.89
CA LEU A 186 2.36 27.56 -6.61
C LEU A 186 1.23 28.44 -6.08
N TYR A 187 1.51 29.26 -5.05
CA TYR A 187 0.46 30.07 -4.41
C TYR A 187 -0.05 31.16 -5.35
N ALA A 188 0.84 31.81 -6.10
CA ALA A 188 0.47 32.83 -7.07
C ALA A 188 -0.39 32.24 -8.18
N VAL A 189 0.01 31.10 -8.76
CA VAL A 189 -0.76 30.41 -9.82
C VAL A 189 -2.18 30.11 -9.36
N PHE A 190 -2.35 29.49 -8.19
CA PHE A 190 -3.67 29.11 -7.68
C PHE A 190 -4.50 30.31 -7.19
N SER A 191 -3.86 31.44 -6.84
CA SER A 191 -4.59 32.69 -6.55
C SER A 191 -5.31 33.26 -7.78
N HIS A 192 -4.89 32.88 -8.99
CA HIS A 192 -5.50 33.30 -10.25
C HIS A 192 -6.51 32.29 -10.80
N VAL A 193 -6.65 31.11 -10.18
CA VAL A 193 -7.63 30.10 -10.60
C VAL A 193 -8.91 30.26 -9.78
N HIS A 194 -10.00 30.57 -10.47
CA HIS A 194 -11.33 30.62 -9.89
C HIS A 194 -12.02 29.27 -10.10
N PRO A 195 -12.52 28.61 -9.05
CA PRO A 195 -13.30 27.40 -9.24
C PRO A 195 -14.66 27.78 -9.86
N PRO A 196 -15.39 26.82 -10.46
CA PRO A 196 -16.79 27.05 -10.83
C PRO A 196 -17.56 27.63 -9.63
N ALA A 197 -18.53 28.53 -9.86
CA ALA A 197 -19.27 29.19 -8.77
C ALA A 197 -19.92 28.21 -7.77
N SER A 198 -20.16 26.96 -8.19
CA SER A 198 -20.67 25.86 -7.37
C SER A 198 -19.62 25.17 -6.48
N LYS A 199 -18.34 25.53 -6.57
CA LYS A 199 -17.20 24.83 -5.95
C LYS A 199 -16.34 25.69 -5.01
N GLY A 200 -16.71 26.94 -4.75
CA GLY A 200 -16.16 27.71 -3.63
C GLY A 200 -15.33 28.94 -4.02
N GLU A 201 -14.41 29.33 -3.13
CA GLU A 201 -13.58 30.54 -3.25
C GLU A 201 -12.25 30.26 -3.97
N THR A 202 -11.54 31.32 -4.34
CA THR A 202 -10.12 31.25 -4.76
C THR A 202 -9.28 30.56 -3.67
N ALA A 203 -8.31 29.75 -4.10
CA ALA A 203 -7.47 28.98 -3.19
C ALA A 203 -6.69 29.91 -2.26
N LYS A 204 -6.69 29.59 -0.97
CA LYS A 204 -5.82 30.20 0.03
C LYS A 204 -4.82 29.16 0.50
N PHE A 205 -3.55 29.53 0.61
CA PHE A 205 -2.51 28.66 1.14
C PHE A 205 -2.08 29.14 2.53
N ASP A 206 -2.26 28.28 3.53
CA ASP A 206 -1.77 28.51 4.89
C ASP A 206 -0.38 27.89 5.04
N THR A 207 0.66 28.71 4.87
CA THR A 207 2.06 28.27 4.98
C THR A 207 2.42 27.76 6.37
N THR A 208 1.66 28.14 7.41
CA THR A 208 1.88 27.65 8.76
C THR A 208 1.55 26.16 8.90
N LYS A 209 0.75 25.58 7.99
CA LYS A 209 0.51 24.12 7.93
C LYS A 209 1.77 23.34 7.54
N ILE A 210 2.63 23.95 6.71
CA ILE A 210 3.84 23.32 6.19
C ILE A 210 4.95 23.35 7.24
N THR A 211 5.19 24.49 7.87
CA THR A 211 6.36 24.70 8.74
C THR A 211 6.04 24.84 10.23
N GLY A 212 4.77 25.08 10.57
CA GLY A 212 4.34 25.24 11.95
C GLY A 212 4.34 23.93 12.73
N ASN A 213 4.80 23.98 13.98
CA ASN A 213 4.81 22.84 14.89
C ASN A 213 5.44 21.56 14.29
N LEU A 214 6.54 21.70 13.55
CA LEU A 214 7.34 20.55 13.11
C LEU A 214 7.82 19.76 14.35
N PRO A 215 7.84 18.42 14.28
CA PRO A 215 8.30 17.58 15.38
C PRO A 215 9.79 17.83 15.67
N LYS A 216 10.11 18.15 16.93
CA LYS A 216 11.46 18.49 17.42
C LYS A 216 12.07 17.39 18.30
N SER A 217 11.30 16.38 18.66
CA SER A 217 11.75 15.22 19.43
C SER A 217 11.00 13.97 19.00
N ARG A 218 11.50 12.81 19.42
CA ARG A 218 10.93 11.49 19.08
C ARG A 218 9.55 11.26 19.68
N ASP A 219 9.20 11.98 20.74
CA ASP A 219 7.94 11.83 21.47
C ASP A 219 6.83 12.75 20.93
N MET A 220 7.16 13.63 19.98
CA MET A 220 6.17 14.45 19.31
C MET A 220 5.37 13.63 18.29
N HIS A 221 4.18 14.13 17.96
CA HIS A 221 3.35 13.55 16.93
C HIS A 221 3.99 13.80 15.55
N TYR A 222 4.03 12.74 14.74
CA TYR A 222 4.47 12.76 13.35
C TYR A 222 3.28 12.41 12.46
N LYS A 223 3.16 13.09 11.31
CA LYS A 223 2.03 12.95 10.39
C LYS A 223 1.86 11.52 9.88
N ILE A 224 2.93 10.74 9.74
CA ILE A 224 2.86 9.33 9.33
C ILE A 224 1.86 8.49 10.15
N ILE A 225 1.64 8.83 11.42
CA ILE A 225 0.69 8.15 12.31
C ILE A 225 -0.77 8.41 11.91
N ASP A 226 -1.05 9.49 11.18
CA ASP A 226 -2.38 9.84 10.68
C ASP A 226 -2.67 9.25 9.30
N CYS A 227 -1.74 8.51 8.70
CA CYS A 227 -1.93 7.89 7.40
C CYS A 227 -2.68 6.55 7.54
N GLY A 228 -3.73 6.36 6.75
CA GLY A 228 -4.51 5.12 6.74
C GLY A 228 -3.90 4.08 5.81
N MET A 229 -4.12 2.80 6.09
CA MET A 229 -3.74 1.70 5.20
C MET A 229 -4.99 1.06 4.61
N LYS A 230 -5.08 0.95 3.28
CA LYS A 230 -6.20 0.23 2.65
C LYS A 230 -6.17 -1.24 3.08
N SER A 231 -7.20 -1.69 3.80
CA SER A 231 -7.30 -3.09 4.24
C SER A 231 -7.74 -4.02 3.12
N PHE A 232 -8.55 -3.51 2.19
CA PHE A 232 -9.13 -4.26 1.07
C PHE A 232 -8.82 -3.60 -0.29
N PRO A 233 -8.53 -4.36 -1.36
CA PRO A 233 -8.17 -3.80 -2.66
C PRO A 233 -9.42 -3.40 -3.46
N ILE A 234 -10.25 -2.54 -2.85
CA ILE A 234 -11.58 -2.15 -3.34
C ILE A 234 -11.73 -0.62 -3.30
N GLU A 235 -12.76 -0.13 -4.01
CA GLU A 235 -13.18 1.28 -3.99
C GLU A 235 -13.37 1.79 -2.55
N ALA A 236 -12.92 3.02 -2.28
CA ALA A 236 -12.77 3.57 -0.93
C ALA A 236 -14.08 3.58 -0.11
N LEU A 237 -15.21 3.95 -0.71
CA LEU A 237 -16.53 3.98 -0.05
C LEU A 237 -17.03 2.57 0.32
N SER A 238 -16.45 1.51 -0.25
CA SER A 238 -16.78 0.12 0.07
C SER A 238 -16.07 -0.42 1.32
N HIS A 239 -15.04 0.25 1.84
CA HIS A 239 -14.25 -0.26 2.98
C HIS A 239 -15.05 -0.27 4.28
N ALA A 240 -15.82 0.78 4.56
CA ALA A 240 -16.59 0.86 5.81
C ALA A 240 -17.74 -0.17 5.85
N PRO A 241 -18.55 -0.33 4.79
CA PRO A 241 -19.55 -1.40 4.72
C PRO A 241 -18.96 -2.80 4.90
N LEU A 242 -17.86 -3.11 4.21
CA LEU A 242 -17.22 -4.42 4.34
C LEU A 242 -16.66 -4.63 5.76
N THR A 243 -16.07 -3.61 6.36
CA THR A 243 -15.63 -3.64 7.77
C THR A 243 -16.81 -3.93 8.71
N ALA A 244 -17.94 -3.27 8.52
CA ALA A 244 -19.14 -3.47 9.33
C ALA A 244 -19.67 -4.90 9.20
N MET A 245 -19.79 -5.42 7.97
CA MET A 245 -20.22 -6.80 7.73
C MET A 245 -19.30 -7.80 8.39
N MET A 246 -17.98 -7.68 8.19
CA MET A 246 -16.99 -8.60 8.78
C MET A 246 -17.09 -8.62 10.30
N LYS A 247 -17.30 -7.45 10.96
CA LYS A 247 -17.53 -7.37 12.40
C LYS A 247 -18.81 -8.10 12.82
N VAL A 248 -19.93 -7.87 12.12
CA VAL A 248 -21.21 -8.58 12.41
C VAL A 248 -21.03 -10.09 12.29
N VAL A 249 -20.43 -10.55 11.20
CA VAL A 249 -20.19 -11.97 10.91
C VAL A 249 -19.32 -12.61 11.98
N GLN A 250 -18.20 -11.97 12.34
CA GLN A 250 -17.25 -12.50 13.32
C GLN A 250 -17.82 -12.50 14.75
N GLU A 251 -18.48 -11.41 15.17
CA GLU A 251 -19.03 -11.26 16.52
C GLU A 251 -20.18 -12.25 16.79
N ASN A 252 -20.88 -12.71 15.76
CA ASN A 252 -22.07 -13.56 15.88
C ASN A 252 -21.92 -14.95 15.24
N ASN A 253 -20.74 -15.27 14.70
CA ASN A 253 -20.43 -16.55 14.05
C ASN A 253 -21.44 -16.94 12.95
N ILE A 254 -21.69 -16.02 12.02
CA ILE A 254 -22.67 -16.17 10.93
C ILE A 254 -21.97 -16.73 9.68
N GLY A 255 -22.43 -17.88 9.17
CA GLY A 255 -21.99 -18.42 7.89
C GLY A 255 -22.80 -17.87 6.70
N ALA A 256 -22.28 -18.03 5.49
CA ALA A 256 -22.96 -17.57 4.28
C ALA A 256 -24.35 -18.20 4.08
N ASP A 257 -24.51 -19.46 4.49
CA ASP A 257 -25.76 -20.22 4.39
C ASP A 257 -26.81 -19.77 5.42
N ASP A 258 -26.38 -19.12 6.51
CA ASP A 258 -27.27 -18.60 7.55
C ASP A 258 -27.92 -17.27 7.15
N VAL A 259 -27.48 -16.62 6.06
CA VAL A 259 -27.92 -15.27 5.69
C VAL A 259 -29.15 -15.31 4.79
N ALA A 260 -30.20 -14.58 5.18
CA ALA A 260 -31.38 -14.32 4.36
C ALA A 260 -31.30 -12.95 3.63
N GLU A 261 -30.80 -11.91 4.30
CA GLU A 261 -30.64 -10.56 3.74
C GLU A 261 -29.43 -9.84 4.36
N ILE A 262 -28.75 -9.02 3.56
CA ILE A 262 -27.71 -8.08 4.00
C ILE A 262 -28.14 -6.67 3.60
N LYS A 263 -28.72 -5.92 4.54
CA LYS A 263 -29.06 -4.52 4.34
C LYS A 263 -27.84 -3.65 4.64
N VAL A 264 -27.49 -2.77 3.72
CA VAL A 264 -26.33 -1.89 3.79
C VAL A 264 -26.79 -0.45 3.64
N GLU A 265 -26.64 0.32 4.72
CA GLU A 265 -26.99 1.73 4.77
C GLU A 265 -25.73 2.57 4.60
N VAL A 266 -25.72 3.49 3.64
CA VAL A 266 -24.60 4.36 3.26
C VAL A 266 -25.11 5.74 2.81
N ILE A 267 -24.22 6.68 2.51
CA ILE A 267 -24.61 7.93 1.82
C ILE A 267 -25.17 7.63 0.42
N ALA A 268 -26.09 8.45 -0.07
CA ALA A 268 -26.78 8.34 -1.35
C ALA A 268 -25.82 8.19 -2.52
N ARG A 269 -24.73 8.96 -2.54
CA ARG A 269 -23.69 8.82 -3.58
C ARG A 269 -23.05 7.42 -3.58
N ALA A 270 -22.81 6.84 -2.41
CA ALA A 270 -22.25 5.49 -2.31
C ALA A 270 -23.30 4.44 -2.70
N ALA A 271 -24.57 4.63 -2.30
CA ALA A 271 -25.65 3.74 -2.71
C ALA A 271 -25.83 3.71 -4.24
N ASP A 272 -25.81 4.88 -4.88
CA ASP A 272 -25.90 5.04 -6.34
C ASP A 272 -24.74 4.35 -7.07
N ILE A 273 -23.50 4.65 -6.66
CA ILE A 273 -22.30 4.14 -7.36
C ILE A 273 -22.06 2.65 -7.11
N LEU A 274 -22.20 2.21 -5.86
CA LEU A 274 -21.78 0.87 -5.43
C LEU A 274 -22.91 -0.15 -5.50
N GLY A 275 -24.16 0.32 -5.46
CA GLY A 275 -25.38 -0.46 -5.56
C GLY A 275 -26.07 -0.40 -6.92
N ASP A 276 -25.44 0.19 -7.96
CA ASP A 276 -25.97 0.18 -9.33
C ASP A 276 -26.29 -1.26 -9.79
N PRO A 277 -27.38 -1.50 -10.53
CA PRO A 277 -27.77 -2.85 -10.98
C PRO A 277 -26.65 -3.65 -11.68
N HIS A 278 -25.76 -3.01 -12.44
CA HIS A 278 -24.64 -3.68 -13.10
C HIS A 278 -23.61 -4.21 -12.11
N LYS A 279 -23.55 -3.67 -10.89
CA LYS A 279 -22.65 -4.13 -9.83
C LYS A 279 -23.05 -5.49 -9.28
N TYR A 280 -24.30 -5.93 -9.43
CA TYR A 280 -24.73 -7.25 -8.97
C TYR A 280 -24.27 -8.40 -9.88
N ARG A 281 -23.73 -8.10 -11.06
CA ARG A 281 -23.21 -9.08 -12.03
C ARG A 281 -21.89 -8.59 -12.62
N PRO A 282 -20.82 -8.41 -11.82
CA PRO A 282 -19.54 -7.98 -12.35
C PRO A 282 -18.96 -9.07 -13.26
N ASN A 283 -18.37 -8.66 -14.38
CA ASN A 283 -17.75 -9.55 -15.37
C ASN A 283 -16.27 -9.22 -15.62
N SER A 284 -15.70 -8.34 -14.80
CA SER A 284 -14.33 -7.86 -14.87
C SER A 284 -13.85 -7.50 -13.48
N LYS A 285 -12.52 -7.55 -13.26
CA LYS A 285 -11.90 -7.11 -12.01
C LYS A 285 -12.32 -5.68 -11.66
N GLU A 286 -12.25 -4.77 -12.62
CA GLU A 286 -12.51 -3.33 -12.42
C GLU A 286 -13.97 -3.05 -12.06
N THR A 287 -14.90 -3.90 -12.49
CA THR A 287 -16.30 -3.79 -12.05
C THR A 287 -16.49 -4.41 -10.68
N ALA A 288 -15.81 -5.52 -10.40
CA ALA A 288 -15.88 -6.25 -9.14
C ALA A 288 -15.32 -5.45 -7.96
N ASP A 289 -14.18 -4.77 -8.10
CA ASP A 289 -13.58 -3.94 -7.04
C ASP A 289 -14.34 -2.63 -6.76
N HIS A 290 -15.32 -2.30 -7.61
CA HIS A 290 -16.31 -1.23 -7.41
C HIS A 290 -17.74 -1.76 -7.19
N SER A 291 -17.90 -3.05 -6.93
CA SER A 291 -19.19 -3.69 -6.64
C SER A 291 -19.29 -4.03 -5.16
N LEU A 292 -20.12 -3.29 -4.43
CA LEU A 292 -20.36 -3.59 -3.03
C LEU A 292 -21.04 -4.96 -2.82
N PRO A 293 -22.05 -5.37 -3.60
CA PRO A 293 -22.62 -6.72 -3.50
C PRO A 293 -21.58 -7.82 -3.66
N TYR A 294 -20.69 -7.71 -4.65
CA TYR A 294 -19.62 -8.67 -4.87
C TYR A 294 -18.63 -8.71 -3.70
N CYS A 295 -18.17 -7.54 -3.24
CA CYS A 295 -17.20 -7.45 -2.15
C CYS A 295 -17.74 -8.03 -0.84
N LEU A 296 -19.02 -7.80 -0.53
CA LEU A 296 -19.69 -8.39 0.64
C LEU A 296 -19.88 -9.91 0.46
N ALA A 297 -20.32 -10.36 -0.72
CA ALA A 297 -20.49 -11.79 -0.99
C ALA A 297 -19.16 -12.56 -0.87
N ALA A 298 -18.10 -12.06 -1.52
CA ALA A 298 -16.77 -12.66 -1.45
C ALA A 298 -16.22 -12.64 -0.01
N GLY A 299 -16.36 -11.52 0.70
CA GLY A 299 -15.93 -11.41 2.09
C GLY A 299 -16.68 -12.35 3.04
N LEU A 300 -17.98 -12.55 2.84
CA LEU A 300 -18.81 -13.46 3.63
C LEU A 300 -18.45 -14.92 3.39
N VAL A 301 -18.21 -15.32 2.13
CA VAL A 301 -17.89 -16.72 1.78
C VAL A 301 -16.45 -17.09 2.13
N ASP A 302 -15.50 -16.21 1.80
CA ASP A 302 -14.07 -16.51 1.92
C ASP A 302 -13.49 -16.09 3.26
N GLY A 303 -14.23 -15.29 4.04
CA GLY A 303 -13.75 -14.68 5.29
C GLY A 303 -12.65 -13.65 5.09
N MET A 304 -12.35 -13.27 3.84
CA MET A 304 -11.29 -12.33 3.48
C MET A 304 -11.57 -11.66 2.14
N VAL A 305 -11.03 -10.45 1.94
CA VAL A 305 -11.05 -9.76 0.64
C VAL A 305 -9.63 -9.29 0.33
N THR A 306 -8.95 -10.07 -0.51
CA THR A 306 -7.58 -9.82 -0.97
C THR A 306 -7.55 -9.85 -2.51
N PRO A 307 -6.43 -9.56 -3.18
CA PRO A 307 -6.36 -9.67 -4.63
C PRO A 307 -6.71 -11.05 -5.19
N LEU A 308 -6.66 -12.11 -4.37
CA LEU A 308 -7.10 -13.45 -4.75
C LEU A 308 -8.61 -13.49 -5.11
N GLN A 309 -9.43 -12.70 -4.42
CA GLN A 309 -10.86 -12.57 -4.68
C GLN A 309 -11.16 -11.78 -5.96
N PHE A 310 -10.17 -11.20 -6.63
CA PHE A 310 -10.38 -10.42 -7.86
C PHE A 310 -9.77 -11.08 -9.10
N LYS A 311 -9.32 -12.34 -8.97
CA LYS A 311 -8.97 -13.17 -10.12
C LYS A 311 -10.21 -13.50 -10.93
N GLU A 312 -10.03 -13.65 -12.23
CA GLU A 312 -11.12 -13.90 -13.18
C GLU A 312 -11.96 -15.11 -12.77
N GLU A 313 -11.34 -16.22 -12.32
CA GLU A 313 -12.08 -17.40 -11.88
C GLU A 313 -13.03 -17.13 -10.71
N ARG A 314 -12.67 -16.21 -9.80
CA ARG A 314 -13.49 -15.89 -8.63
C ARG A 314 -14.55 -14.84 -8.96
N VAL A 315 -14.20 -13.86 -9.79
CA VAL A 315 -15.14 -12.82 -10.26
C VAL A 315 -16.29 -13.43 -11.05
N LEU A 316 -16.02 -14.45 -11.87
CA LEU A 316 -17.02 -15.12 -12.70
C LEU A 316 -17.77 -16.26 -11.99
N ASP A 317 -17.45 -16.52 -10.72
CA ASP A 317 -18.04 -17.62 -9.96
C ASP A 317 -19.54 -17.39 -9.71
N GLN A 318 -20.37 -18.19 -10.38
CA GLN A 318 -21.82 -18.12 -10.29
C GLN A 318 -22.34 -18.49 -8.88
N ALA A 319 -21.55 -19.16 -8.05
CA ALA A 319 -21.92 -19.48 -6.67
C ALA A 319 -22.06 -18.24 -5.78
N LEU A 320 -21.44 -17.10 -6.16
CA LEU A 320 -21.58 -15.84 -5.42
C LEU A 320 -22.89 -15.10 -5.73
N ILE A 321 -23.53 -15.40 -6.86
CA ILE A 321 -24.74 -14.69 -7.31
C ILE A 321 -25.88 -14.75 -6.28
N PRO A 322 -26.25 -15.93 -5.74
CA PRO A 322 -27.31 -16.01 -4.74
C PRO A 322 -27.03 -15.19 -3.48
N ILE A 323 -25.76 -14.91 -3.17
CA ILE A 323 -25.37 -14.11 -2.01
C ILE A 323 -25.40 -12.62 -2.36
N MET A 324 -24.92 -12.24 -3.56
CA MET A 324 -25.05 -10.88 -4.06
C MET A 324 -26.51 -10.42 -4.10
N ASP A 325 -27.44 -11.30 -4.49
CA ASP A 325 -28.88 -10.99 -4.57
C ASP A 325 -29.53 -10.70 -3.20
N LYS A 326 -28.92 -11.19 -2.11
CA LYS A 326 -29.32 -10.91 -0.72
C LYS A 326 -28.87 -9.52 -0.26
N VAL A 327 -27.95 -8.87 -0.96
CA VAL A 327 -27.45 -7.53 -0.59
C VAL A 327 -28.47 -6.47 -1.03
N LYS A 328 -28.78 -5.53 -0.14
CA LYS A 328 -29.64 -4.36 -0.38
C LYS A 328 -28.90 -3.11 0.06
N VAL A 329 -28.41 -2.32 -0.89
CA VAL A 329 -27.73 -1.06 -0.63
C VAL A 329 -28.74 0.08 -0.67
N VAL A 330 -28.84 0.86 0.41
CA VAL A 330 -29.82 1.94 0.54
C VAL A 330 -29.17 3.21 1.10
N PRO A 331 -29.64 4.40 0.68
CA PRO A 331 -29.21 5.67 1.27
C PRO A 331 -29.71 5.79 2.72
N ASN A 332 -28.96 6.52 3.54
CA ASN A 332 -29.34 6.91 4.89
C ASN A 332 -29.08 8.42 5.09
N GLU A 333 -30.15 9.18 5.36
CA GLU A 333 -30.09 10.65 5.50
C GLU A 333 -29.25 11.11 6.70
N GLU A 334 -29.20 10.33 7.78
CA GLU A 334 -28.34 10.66 8.94
C GLU A 334 -26.86 10.65 8.55
N PHE A 335 -26.48 9.83 7.57
CA PHE A 335 -25.10 9.69 7.11
C PHE A 335 -24.69 10.84 6.18
N GLU A 336 -25.62 11.40 5.42
CA GLU A 336 -25.38 12.61 4.61
C GLU A 336 -24.93 13.79 5.47
N ALA A 337 -25.58 14.00 6.62
CA ALA A 337 -25.26 15.10 7.53
C ALA A 337 -23.85 15.00 8.16
N LEU A 338 -23.22 13.82 8.10
CA LEU A 338 -21.89 13.57 8.68
C LEU A 338 -20.76 13.59 7.64
N PHE A 339 -21.11 13.53 6.35
CA PHE A 339 -20.15 13.56 5.25
C PHE A 339 -19.65 15.00 5.00
N PRO A 340 -18.38 15.23 4.64
CA PRO A 340 -17.28 14.26 4.46
C PRO A 340 -16.48 13.98 5.74
N LYS A 341 -16.85 14.55 6.90
CA LYS A 341 -16.10 14.39 8.15
C LYS A 341 -16.01 12.92 8.59
N PHE A 342 -17.07 12.17 8.38
CA PHE A 342 -17.11 10.72 8.51
C PHE A 342 -17.62 10.08 7.21
N GLN A 343 -17.32 8.79 7.03
CA GLN A 343 -17.93 7.96 5.98
C GLN A 343 -18.69 6.81 6.66
N PRO A 344 -19.78 7.13 7.39
CA PRO A 344 -20.49 6.14 8.17
C PRO A 344 -21.19 5.13 7.27
N SER A 345 -21.21 3.89 7.73
CA SER A 345 -21.98 2.81 7.13
C SER A 345 -22.59 1.96 8.23
N ARG A 346 -23.75 1.35 7.95
CA ARG A 346 -24.34 0.34 8.81
C ARG A 346 -24.69 -0.88 7.99
N VAL A 347 -24.31 -2.05 8.49
CA VAL A 347 -24.71 -3.34 7.92
C VAL A 347 -25.60 -4.05 8.91
N THR A 348 -26.76 -4.50 8.43
CA THR A 348 -27.71 -5.33 9.17
C THR A 348 -27.88 -6.64 8.43
N ILE A 349 -27.56 -7.75 9.09
CA ILE A 349 -27.72 -9.11 8.58
C ILE A 349 -28.96 -9.71 9.20
N THR A 350 -29.91 -10.10 8.36
CA THR A 350 -31.05 -10.93 8.74
C THR A 350 -30.71 -12.38 8.39
N THR A 351 -30.77 -13.25 9.39
CA THR A 351 -30.47 -14.69 9.24
C THR A 351 -31.73 -15.47 8.84
N THR A 352 -31.54 -16.70 8.33
CA THR A 352 -32.63 -17.57 7.87
C THR A 352 -33.56 -18.04 9.00
N ASP A 353 -33.12 -17.97 10.26
CA ASP A 353 -33.96 -18.22 11.43
C ASP A 353 -34.71 -16.96 11.93
N GLY A 354 -34.53 -15.83 11.24
CA GLY A 354 -35.20 -14.55 11.51
C GLY A 354 -34.46 -13.63 12.48
N LYS A 355 -33.32 -14.02 13.06
CA LYS A 355 -32.52 -13.11 13.90
C LYS A 355 -31.87 -12.01 13.08
N GLN A 356 -31.74 -10.82 13.68
CA GLN A 356 -31.07 -9.68 13.08
C GLN A 356 -29.89 -9.22 13.91
N PHE A 357 -28.77 -8.94 13.23
CA PHE A 357 -27.55 -8.41 13.84
C PHE A 357 -27.10 -7.19 13.04
N SER A 358 -26.72 -6.12 13.73
CA SER A 358 -26.35 -4.85 13.09
C SER A 358 -25.08 -4.26 13.65
N LYS A 359 -24.27 -3.64 12.79
CA LYS A 359 -23.08 -2.87 13.18
C LYS A 359 -23.01 -1.59 12.35
N ARG A 360 -22.82 -0.47 13.04
CA ARG A 360 -22.41 0.81 12.44
C ARG A 360 -20.90 0.96 12.58
N VAL A 361 -20.27 1.44 11.52
CA VAL A 361 -18.85 1.79 11.48
C VAL A 361 -18.71 3.19 10.91
N ASP A 362 -18.08 4.09 11.65
CA ASP A 362 -17.83 5.48 11.21
C ASP A 362 -16.49 5.63 10.47
N VAL A 363 -15.58 4.66 10.65
CA VAL A 363 -14.22 4.65 10.10
C VAL A 363 -13.86 3.23 9.64
N PRO A 364 -13.38 3.03 8.41
CA PRO A 364 -13.07 1.69 7.92
C PRO A 364 -11.86 1.08 8.65
N LYS A 365 -11.75 -0.25 8.60
CA LYS A 365 -10.54 -0.94 9.03
C LYS A 365 -9.34 -0.42 8.24
N GLY A 366 -8.27 -0.06 8.94
CA GLY A 366 -7.07 0.54 8.37
C GLY A 366 -7.02 2.07 8.46
N ASP A 367 -8.13 2.73 8.84
CA ASP A 367 -8.07 4.11 9.33
C ASP A 367 -7.17 4.19 10.58
N PRO A 368 -6.44 5.30 10.82
CA PRO A 368 -5.61 5.45 12.03
C PRO A 368 -6.37 5.20 13.35
N ARG A 369 -7.70 5.38 13.37
CA ARG A 369 -8.57 5.13 14.53
C ARG A 369 -9.01 3.66 14.67
N ASP A 370 -8.87 2.85 13.63
CA ASP A 370 -9.06 1.38 13.65
C ASP A 370 -7.96 0.72 12.78
N PRO A 371 -6.68 0.79 13.20
CA PRO A 371 -5.57 0.37 12.37
C PRO A 371 -5.57 -1.14 12.14
N MET A 372 -4.93 -1.58 11.05
CA MET A 372 -4.64 -3.00 10.85
C MET A 372 -3.62 -3.47 11.90
N THR A 373 -3.87 -4.64 12.47
CA THR A 373 -2.91 -5.36 13.31
C THR A 373 -1.75 -5.88 12.46
N GLU A 374 -0.61 -6.18 13.09
CA GLU A 374 0.54 -6.79 12.40
C GLU A 374 0.17 -8.11 11.69
N THR A 375 -0.72 -8.90 12.29
CA THR A 375 -1.24 -10.13 11.69
C THR A 375 -2.02 -9.83 10.41
N GLU A 376 -2.92 -8.86 10.42
CA GLU A 376 -3.71 -8.47 9.25
C GLU A 376 -2.83 -7.89 8.14
N ILE A 377 -1.86 -7.03 8.47
CA ILE A 377 -0.84 -6.55 7.52
C ILE A 377 -0.06 -7.73 6.93
N GLY A 378 0.25 -8.72 7.76
CA GLY A 378 0.93 -9.94 7.36
C GLY A 378 0.14 -10.80 6.37
N VAL A 379 -1.17 -10.97 6.58
CA VAL A 379 -2.08 -11.64 5.64
C VAL A 379 -2.12 -10.88 4.32
N LYS A 380 -2.30 -9.56 4.37
CA LYS A 380 -2.26 -8.68 3.19
C LYS A 380 -0.95 -8.84 2.41
N PHE A 381 0.18 -8.77 3.09
CA PHE A 381 1.51 -8.89 2.48
C PHE A 381 1.70 -10.23 1.77
N ASN A 382 1.31 -11.33 2.43
CA ASN A 382 1.43 -12.67 1.87
C ASN A 382 0.50 -12.88 0.67
N ALA A 383 -0.73 -12.35 0.72
CA ALA A 383 -1.65 -12.39 -0.41
C ALA A 383 -1.10 -11.67 -1.65
N LEU A 384 -0.27 -10.64 -1.46
CA LEU A 384 0.40 -9.90 -2.54
C LEU A 384 1.66 -10.61 -3.06
N GLY A 385 2.49 -11.12 -2.16
CA GLY A 385 3.84 -11.58 -2.51
C GLY A 385 4.00 -13.09 -2.72
N ALA A 386 3.17 -13.93 -2.11
CA ALA A 386 3.45 -15.37 -2.00
C ALA A 386 3.49 -16.07 -3.37
N ALA A 387 2.65 -15.66 -4.32
CA ALA A 387 2.66 -16.19 -5.68
C ALA A 387 3.84 -15.67 -6.53
N VAL A 388 4.49 -14.58 -6.09
CA VAL A 388 5.56 -13.89 -6.84
C VAL A 388 6.94 -14.34 -6.37
N ILE A 389 7.20 -14.27 -5.06
CA ILE A 389 8.50 -14.59 -4.46
C ILE A 389 8.48 -15.83 -3.56
N GLY A 390 7.30 -16.41 -3.31
CA GLY A 390 7.12 -17.58 -2.44
C GLY A 390 6.91 -17.22 -0.96
N GLN A 391 6.07 -18.01 -0.28
CA GLN A 391 5.66 -17.78 1.11
C GLN A 391 6.85 -17.60 2.08
N SER A 392 7.83 -18.52 2.04
CA SER A 392 9.01 -18.44 2.91
C SER A 392 9.88 -17.20 2.66
N GLN A 393 9.86 -16.64 1.45
CA GLN A 393 10.57 -15.40 1.15
C GLN A 393 9.78 -14.19 1.64
N CYS A 394 8.44 -14.19 1.50
CA CYS A 394 7.58 -13.17 2.10
C CYS A 394 7.77 -13.08 3.61
N ASP A 395 7.82 -14.22 4.31
CA ASP A 395 7.99 -14.24 5.77
C ASP A 395 9.33 -13.61 6.19
N ARG A 396 10.43 -13.95 5.50
CA ARG A 396 11.75 -13.34 5.73
C ARG A 396 11.79 -11.86 5.41
N LEU A 397 11.12 -11.45 4.32
CA LEU A 397 11.04 -10.04 3.92
C LEU A 397 10.26 -9.23 4.96
N ARG A 398 9.14 -9.75 5.46
CA ARG A 398 8.40 -9.15 6.59
C ARG A 398 9.25 -9.02 7.84
N GLU A 399 9.95 -10.08 8.24
CA GLU A 399 10.84 -10.02 9.42
C GLU A 399 11.91 -8.93 9.26
N ALA A 400 12.49 -8.81 8.06
CA ALA A 400 13.47 -7.76 7.78
C ALA A 400 12.87 -6.34 7.80
N ILE A 401 11.63 -6.16 7.31
CA ILE A 401 10.91 -4.88 7.35
C ILE A 401 10.57 -4.50 8.80
N MET A 402 10.06 -5.44 9.59
CA MET A 402 9.68 -5.20 10.99
C MET A 402 10.89 -4.99 11.93
N GLY A 403 12.09 -5.36 11.48
CA GLY A 403 13.36 -5.12 12.18
C GLY A 403 14.29 -4.16 11.43
N MET A 404 13.74 -3.28 10.58
CA MET A 404 14.50 -2.44 9.66
C MET A 404 15.54 -1.55 10.36
N GLU A 405 15.28 -1.08 11.57
CA GLU A 405 16.19 -0.28 12.38
C GLU A 405 17.51 -0.99 12.73
N LYS A 406 17.53 -2.32 12.64
CA LYS A 406 18.72 -3.14 12.91
C LYS A 406 19.58 -3.36 11.67
N LEU A 407 19.08 -3.02 10.48
CA LEU A 407 19.78 -3.25 9.22
C LEU A 407 20.90 -2.21 9.05
N LYS A 408 22.16 -2.69 9.00
CA LYS A 408 23.33 -1.82 8.71
C LYS A 408 23.47 -1.45 7.23
N SER A 409 22.80 -2.19 6.35
CA SER A 409 22.60 -1.89 4.94
C SER A 409 21.26 -2.48 4.49
N VAL A 410 20.58 -1.85 3.54
CA VAL A 410 19.35 -2.39 2.91
C VAL A 410 19.62 -3.45 1.85
N ASP A 411 20.87 -3.77 1.47
CA ASP A 411 21.17 -4.74 0.39
C ASP A 411 20.52 -6.11 0.64
N GLY A 412 20.54 -6.57 1.89
CA GLY A 412 19.92 -7.83 2.29
C GLY A 412 18.39 -7.79 2.19
N LEU A 413 17.78 -6.63 2.46
CA LEU A 413 16.35 -6.40 2.25
C LEU A 413 16.03 -6.45 0.76
N MET A 414 16.82 -5.77 -0.08
CA MET A 414 16.62 -5.72 -1.53
C MET A 414 16.76 -7.10 -2.18
N GLN A 415 17.71 -7.92 -1.74
CA GLN A 415 17.82 -9.33 -2.16
C GLN A 415 16.55 -10.16 -1.89
N LEU A 416 15.87 -9.88 -0.78
CA LEU A 416 14.62 -10.57 -0.43
C LEU A 416 13.43 -10.13 -1.30
N THR A 417 13.54 -9.04 -2.06
CA THR A 417 12.50 -8.61 -3.01
C THR A 417 12.58 -9.33 -4.36
N VAL A 418 13.70 -10.01 -4.67
CA VAL A 418 13.96 -10.63 -5.98
C VAL A 418 13.40 -12.06 -6.04
N ALA A 419 12.60 -12.36 -7.05
CA ALA A 419 12.02 -13.67 -7.26
C ALA A 419 13.11 -14.73 -7.54
N GLY A 420 12.96 -15.91 -6.92
CA GLY A 420 13.90 -17.02 -7.10
C GLY A 420 15.26 -16.81 -6.44
N SER A 421 15.43 -15.80 -5.57
CA SER A 421 16.69 -15.58 -4.86
C SER A 421 16.97 -16.72 -3.86
N LYS A 422 17.90 -17.61 -4.21
CA LYS A 422 18.31 -18.75 -3.37
C LYS A 422 19.20 -18.35 -2.16
N GLY A 423 19.38 -17.06 -1.91
CA GLY A 423 20.54 -16.53 -1.18
C GLY A 423 20.39 -16.21 0.32
N ALA A 424 19.21 -15.82 0.82
CA ALA A 424 19.13 -15.27 2.18
C ALA A 424 18.98 -16.32 3.31
N SER A 425 19.60 -17.50 3.18
CA SER A 425 19.33 -18.65 4.07
C SER A 425 20.06 -18.63 5.42
N LYS A 426 21.09 -17.80 5.67
CA LYS A 426 21.86 -17.90 6.95
C LYS A 426 22.33 -16.60 7.61
N SER A 427 22.21 -15.45 6.95
CA SER A 427 22.74 -14.18 7.49
C SER A 427 21.70 -13.36 8.29
N ALA A 428 20.48 -13.25 7.78
CA ALA A 428 19.43 -12.44 8.44
C ALA A 428 18.96 -13.05 9.77
N ALA A 429 18.71 -14.38 9.79
CA ALA A 429 18.28 -15.11 10.99
C ALA A 429 19.30 -15.09 12.14
N ARG A 430 20.59 -14.81 11.86
CA ARG A 430 21.66 -14.77 12.89
C ARG A 430 21.79 -13.40 13.54
N MET A 431 21.22 -12.34 12.96
CA MET A 431 21.29 -10.97 13.52
C MET A 431 20.22 -10.71 14.59
N VAL A 432 19.10 -11.43 14.58
CA VAL A 432 17.96 -11.18 15.49
C VAL A 432 17.91 -12.14 16.69
N SER A 433 18.66 -13.26 16.68
CA SER A 433 18.54 -14.33 17.68
C SER A 433 19.35 -14.16 18.98
N LYS A 434 19.97 -13.00 19.25
CA LYS A 434 20.63 -12.78 20.55
C LYS A 434 19.63 -12.30 21.60
N LYS A 435 18.99 -13.24 22.31
CA LYS A 435 18.33 -12.98 23.59
C LYS A 435 19.32 -12.29 24.57
N PRO A 436 18.89 -11.37 25.43
CA PRO A 436 19.74 -10.85 26.49
C PRO A 436 20.14 -11.99 27.42
N ALA A 437 21.43 -12.08 27.73
CA ALA A 437 21.92 -12.97 28.77
C ALA A 437 21.29 -12.56 30.11
N ALA A 438 20.48 -13.44 30.70
CA ALA A 438 19.98 -13.27 32.04
C ALA A 438 21.16 -13.27 33.01
N GLY A 439 21.33 -12.16 33.74
CA GLY A 439 22.30 -12.04 34.81
C GLY A 439 22.04 -13.08 35.89
N SER A 440 23.07 -13.84 36.22
CA SER A 440 23.09 -14.85 37.27
C SER A 440 22.85 -14.24 38.65
N LYS A 441 21.81 -14.70 39.35
CA LYS A 441 21.75 -14.68 40.81
C LYS A 441 22.26 -16.01 41.36
N SER A 442 23.01 -15.91 42.46
CA SER A 442 23.82 -16.94 43.09
C SER A 442 23.05 -18.11 43.69
N ALA A 443 23.60 -19.30 43.44
CA ALA A 443 23.68 -20.52 44.24
C ALA A 443 22.78 -20.70 45.49
N GLY A 444 21.96 -21.75 45.43
CA GLY A 444 21.51 -22.55 46.58
C GLY A 444 21.43 -24.03 46.16
N LYS A 445 22.32 -24.86 46.70
CA LYS A 445 22.48 -26.30 46.42
C LYS A 445 21.28 -27.12 46.95
N ALA A 446 20.77 -28.08 46.17
CA ALA A 446 20.27 -29.36 46.69
C ALA A 446 20.11 -30.47 45.59
N LYS A 447 21.02 -31.46 45.67
CA LYS A 447 20.88 -32.92 45.49
C LYS A 447 19.99 -33.54 44.37
N SER A 448 20.70 -34.07 43.37
CA SER A 448 20.71 -35.44 42.79
C SER A 448 19.55 -36.44 43.01
N GLY A 449 19.14 -37.06 41.89
CA GLY A 449 18.55 -38.39 41.75
C GLY A 449 17.47 -38.36 40.67
N GLY A 450 17.41 -39.19 39.63
CA GLY A 450 18.18 -40.34 39.16
C GLY A 450 17.41 -40.95 37.97
N LYS A 451 18.04 -41.94 37.31
CA LYS A 451 17.50 -42.93 36.37
C LYS A 451 17.21 -42.55 34.90
N LYS A 452 18.14 -43.07 34.08
CA LYS A 452 18.00 -43.66 32.73
C LYS A 452 16.67 -44.42 32.53
N THR A 453 16.17 -44.41 31.30
CA THR A 453 15.93 -45.65 30.52
C THR A 453 15.87 -45.35 29.02
N SER A 454 16.45 -46.29 28.28
CA SER A 454 16.62 -46.39 26.83
C SER A 454 15.61 -47.40 26.25
N LYS A 455 15.29 -47.27 24.95
CA LYS A 455 14.88 -48.32 23.99
C LYS A 455 14.72 -47.62 22.62
N GLU A 456 15.52 -47.84 21.57
CA GLU A 456 15.65 -49.03 20.68
C GLU A 456 14.29 -49.63 20.28
N ALA A 457 13.97 -50.02 19.05
CA ALA A 457 14.64 -50.07 17.75
C ALA A 457 13.61 -50.57 16.69
N ALA A 458 14.09 -50.77 15.44
CA ALA A 458 13.56 -51.60 14.33
C ALA A 458 12.61 -50.91 13.33
N ARG A 459 13.06 -50.64 12.08
CA ARG A 459 13.35 -51.54 10.92
C ARG A 459 12.10 -52.12 10.25
N GLY A 460 11.86 -51.73 8.99
CA GLY A 460 11.78 -52.68 7.87
C GLY A 460 10.72 -52.32 6.80
N PRO A 461 10.81 -52.87 5.56
CA PRO A 461 10.82 -52.01 4.36
C PRO A 461 9.89 -52.41 3.18
N ALA A 462 9.88 -51.53 2.16
CA ALA A 462 9.97 -51.81 0.71
C ALA A 462 8.73 -52.04 -0.20
N LYS A 463 8.96 -51.62 -1.48
CA LYS A 463 8.37 -51.97 -2.80
C LYS A 463 7.24 -51.07 -3.32
N LYS A 464 7.49 -50.22 -4.33
CA LYS A 464 7.60 -50.45 -5.81
C LYS A 464 6.24 -50.71 -6.49
N SER A 465 5.79 -49.80 -7.36
CA SER A 465 5.71 -50.02 -8.82
C SER A 465 4.99 -48.87 -9.55
N LYS A 466 5.57 -48.46 -10.69
CA LYS A 466 4.88 -47.79 -11.82
C LYS A 466 4.33 -48.87 -12.74
N PRO A 467 3.48 -48.50 -13.71
CA PRO A 467 3.94 -48.63 -15.10
C PRO A 467 3.63 -47.42 -15.99
N ALA A 468 4.30 -47.42 -17.14
CA ALA A 468 4.23 -46.44 -18.22
C ALA A 468 3.61 -47.05 -19.49
N ALA A 469 3.44 -46.20 -20.53
CA ALA A 469 3.22 -46.48 -21.96
C ALA A 469 1.74 -46.59 -22.41
N LYS A 470 1.28 -46.12 -23.59
CA LYS A 470 1.94 -45.77 -24.87
C LYS A 470 0.91 -45.14 -25.86
N LYS A 471 1.40 -44.31 -26.82
CA LYS A 471 0.98 -44.11 -28.25
C LYS A 471 -0.41 -43.49 -28.55
N ALA A 472 -0.70 -42.81 -29.67
CA ALA A 472 0.04 -42.19 -30.79
C ALA A 472 -0.98 -41.51 -31.77
N SER A 473 -0.45 -40.64 -32.66
CA SER A 473 -0.95 -40.21 -33.99
C SER A 473 -2.05 -39.12 -34.02
N ALA A 474 -1.78 -37.93 -34.58
CA ALA A 474 -1.85 -37.49 -36.00
C ALA A 474 -3.23 -36.85 -36.30
N GLY A 475 -3.42 -35.71 -36.97
CA GLY A 475 -2.57 -34.74 -37.65
C GLY A 475 -3.46 -33.62 -38.26
N LYS A 476 -2.86 -32.81 -39.15
CA LYS A 476 -3.42 -31.85 -40.12
C LYS A 476 -3.71 -30.39 -39.71
N LYS A 477 -2.76 -29.54 -40.13
CA LYS A 477 -2.87 -28.24 -40.82
C LYS A 477 -4.27 -27.81 -41.30
N LYS A 478 -4.61 -26.54 -41.06
CA LYS A 478 -5.02 -25.60 -42.12
C LYS A 478 -4.81 -24.14 -41.70
N ALA A 479 -4.09 -23.41 -42.56
CA ALA A 479 -3.98 -21.96 -42.57
C ALA A 479 -5.22 -21.34 -43.24
N GLY A 480 -5.61 -20.15 -42.79
CA GLY A 480 -6.66 -19.33 -43.40
C GLY A 480 -6.46 -17.85 -43.05
N LYS A 481 -6.31 -17.03 -44.09
CA LYS A 481 -5.92 -15.61 -44.11
C LYS A 481 -6.99 -14.65 -43.54
N ARG A 482 -6.48 -13.55 -42.95
CA ARG A 482 -6.89 -12.13 -43.06
C ARG A 482 -8.29 -11.82 -43.61
N LYS A 483 -9.02 -11.00 -42.86
CA LYS A 483 -9.36 -9.62 -43.25
C LYS A 483 -9.17 -8.69 -42.06
#